data_AF-A0A060T619-F1
#
_entry.id   AF-A0A060T619-F1
#
_cell.length_a   1.000
_cell.length_b   1.000
_cell.length_c   1.000
_cell.angle_alpha   90.00
_cell.angle_beta   90.00
_cell.angle_gamma   90.00
#
_symmetry.space_group_name_H-M   'P 1'
#
loop_
_entity.id
_entity.type
_entity.pdbx_description
1 polymer ?
#
loop_
_entity_poly.entity_id
_entity_poly.type
_entity_poly.pdbx_seq_one_letter_code
_entity_poly.pdbx_strand_id
1 'polypeptide(L)'
;MKIPSKEELNDYVSAITWGGLKGGAIGLGLSAAGTMYLTRMKPHYIRNKTTFAKTFFFMFPVLACGVTSMEIASQRFDQSRYGWGEMSEEAIKARAQLERKPFKDRALDWCGDNRYKIIAGAWAASMAGSFWWINRDKYMTKAQKIVQARMYAQGLTVVLLLASMAMTGMSAGEQRKEERRQEDAVWQDIIKDEEAKLRSQGVTEEQMHSAPAHKPHVHKSHHKEPTS
;
A
#
# COMPACT_ATOMS: atom_id res chain seq x y z
N MET A 1 -25.86 12.85 3.12
CA MET A 1 -25.34 11.97 2.06
C MET A 1 -25.94 12.42 0.73
N LYS A 2 -25.11 12.75 -0.26
CA LYS A 2 -25.57 13.07 -1.61
C LYS A 2 -25.81 11.74 -2.33
N ILE A 3 -27.03 11.51 -2.81
CA ILE A 3 -27.35 10.28 -3.55
C ILE A 3 -26.69 10.41 -4.93
N PRO A 4 -25.93 9.39 -5.40
CA PRO A 4 -25.29 9.44 -6.71
C PRO A 4 -26.32 9.64 -7.83
N SER A 5 -25.96 10.38 -8.88
CA SER A 5 -26.82 10.46 -10.06
C SER A 5 -26.85 9.10 -10.78
N LYS A 6 -27.93 8.81 -11.52
CA LYS A 6 -28.02 7.57 -12.31
C LYS A 6 -26.91 7.46 -13.36
N GLU A 7 -26.47 8.59 -13.91
CA GLU A 7 -25.36 8.66 -14.86
C GLU A 7 -24.03 8.32 -14.19
N GLU A 8 -23.75 8.90 -13.02
CA GLU A 8 -22.53 8.61 -12.25
C GLU A 8 -22.46 7.15 -11.83
N LEU A 9 -23.60 6.54 -11.49
CA LEU A 9 -23.66 5.11 -11.17
C LEU A 9 -23.35 4.25 -12.39
N ASN A 10 -23.85 4.61 -13.58
CA ASN A 10 -23.58 3.87 -14.80
C ASN A 10 -22.11 3.97 -15.21
N ASP A 11 -21.51 5.15 -15.10
CA ASP A 11 -20.09 5.37 -15.37
C ASP A 11 -19.23 4.57 -14.40
N TYR A 12 -19.55 4.59 -13.10
CA TYR A 12 -18.88 3.79 -12.09
C TYR A 12 -18.97 2.29 -12.40
N VAL A 13 -20.17 1.77 -12.69
CA VAL A 13 -20.39 0.36 -13.04
C VAL A 13 -19.60 -0.02 -14.30
N SER A 14 -19.56 0.83 -15.32
CA SER A 14 -18.78 0.57 -16.54
C SER A 14 -17.27 0.50 -16.26
N ALA A 15 -16.75 1.38 -15.40
CA ALA A 15 -15.33 1.42 -15.05
C ALA A 15 -14.89 0.19 -14.25
N ILE A 16 -15.68 -0.21 -13.23
CA ILE A 16 -15.35 -1.37 -12.39
C ILE A 16 -15.56 -2.69 -13.14
N THR A 17 -16.56 -2.78 -14.02
CA THR A 17 -16.80 -3.99 -14.83
C THR A 17 -15.67 -4.20 -15.82
N TRP A 18 -15.18 -3.14 -16.46
CA TRP A 18 -14.01 -3.22 -17.32
C TRP A 18 -12.75 -3.61 -16.55
N GLY A 19 -12.54 -3.03 -15.36
CA GLY A 19 -11.46 -3.40 -14.45
C GLY A 19 -11.51 -4.88 -14.05
N GLY A 20 -12.68 -5.36 -13.65
CA GLY A 20 -12.94 -6.75 -13.29
C GLY A 20 -12.75 -7.72 -14.45
N LEU A 21 -13.23 -7.36 -15.65
CA LEU A 21 -13.08 -8.18 -16.87
C LEU A 21 -11.60 -8.33 -17.24
N LYS A 22 -10.85 -7.22 -17.22
CA LYS A 22 -9.40 -7.23 -17.47
C LYS A 22 -8.65 -8.09 -16.43
N GLY A 23 -8.98 -7.93 -15.15
CA GLY A 23 -8.39 -8.73 -14.07
C GLY A 23 -8.74 -10.22 -14.18
N GLY A 24 -9.99 -10.53 -14.51
CA GLY A 24 -10.46 -11.89 -14.72
C GLY A 24 -9.79 -12.56 -15.92
N ALA A 25 -9.58 -11.84 -17.03
CA ALA A 25 -8.85 -12.34 -18.19
C ALA A 25 -7.39 -12.66 -17.86
N ILE A 26 -6.71 -11.80 -17.09
CA ILE A 26 -5.34 -12.05 -16.60
C ILE A 26 -5.32 -13.28 -15.69
N GLY A 27 -6.27 -13.37 -14.75
CA GLY A 27 -6.39 -14.50 -13.83
C GLY A 27 -6.69 -15.83 -14.54
N LEU A 28 -7.50 -15.80 -15.61
CA LEU A 28 -7.75 -16.97 -16.47
C LEU A 28 -6.49 -17.41 -17.19
N GLY A 29 -5.72 -16.47 -17.75
CA GLY A 29 -4.43 -16.78 -18.37
C GLY A 29 -3.45 -17.42 -17.37
N LEU A 30 -3.34 -16.85 -16.17
CA LEU A 30 -2.48 -17.37 -15.10
C LEU A 30 -2.90 -18.78 -14.65
N SER A 31 -4.21 -18.98 -14.48
CA SER A 31 -4.79 -20.25 -14.06
C SER A 31 -4.62 -21.35 -15.11
N ALA A 32 -4.88 -21.03 -16.37
CA ALA A 32 -4.68 -21.94 -17.49
C ALA A 32 -3.21 -22.34 -17.64
N ALA A 33 -2.30 -21.36 -17.61
CA ALA A 33 -0.86 -21.60 -17.67
C ALA A 33 -0.38 -22.46 -16.48
N GLY A 34 -0.83 -22.15 -15.26
CA GLY A 34 -0.49 -22.92 -14.07
C GLY A 34 -0.99 -24.36 -14.14
N THR A 35 -2.22 -24.56 -14.58
CA THR A 35 -2.81 -25.90 -14.75
C THR A 35 -2.10 -26.69 -15.84
N MET A 36 -1.77 -26.07 -16.97
CA MET A 36 -1.01 -26.69 -18.07
C MET A 36 0.42 -27.07 -17.66
N TYR A 37 1.10 -26.19 -16.91
CA TYR A 37 2.44 -26.47 -16.39
C TYR A 37 2.43 -27.64 -15.40
N LEU A 38 1.50 -27.63 -14.43
CA LEU A 38 1.37 -28.68 -13.43
C LEU A 38 1.02 -30.03 -14.08
N THR A 39 0.10 -30.05 -15.05
CA THR A 39 -0.31 -31.28 -15.76
C THR A 39 0.82 -31.87 -16.58
N ARG A 40 1.70 -31.04 -17.18
CA ARG A 40 2.92 -31.51 -17.85
C ARG A 40 3.98 -32.05 -16.88
N MET A 41 4.23 -31.36 -15.76
CA MET A 41 5.35 -31.71 -14.88
C MET A 41 5.04 -32.85 -13.91
N LYS A 42 3.79 -32.94 -13.42
CA LYS A 42 3.38 -33.91 -12.39
C LYS A 42 1.97 -34.50 -12.67
N PRO A 43 1.79 -35.25 -13.77
CA PRO A 43 0.47 -35.76 -14.17
C PRO A 43 -0.18 -36.68 -13.12
N HIS A 44 0.59 -37.56 -12.49
CA HIS A 44 0.08 -38.48 -11.47
C HIS A 44 -0.40 -37.75 -10.19
N TYR A 45 0.25 -36.64 -9.82
CA TYR A 45 -0.12 -35.86 -8.64
C TYR A 45 -1.47 -35.18 -8.81
N ILE A 46 -1.73 -34.59 -9.98
CA ILE A 46 -3.00 -33.89 -10.25
C ILE A 46 -4.14 -34.88 -10.45
N ARG A 47 -3.89 -36.01 -11.11
CA ARG A 47 -4.93 -37.01 -11.37
C ARG A 47 -5.56 -37.49 -10.06
N ASN A 48 -4.76 -37.65 -9.01
CA ASN A 48 -5.18 -38.13 -7.70
C ASN A 48 -5.83 -37.06 -6.79
N LYS A 49 -5.94 -35.79 -7.23
CA LYS A 49 -6.64 -34.75 -6.46
C LYS A 49 -8.16 -34.81 -6.68
N THR A 50 -8.91 -34.46 -5.65
CA THR A 50 -10.37 -34.32 -5.70
C THR A 50 -10.79 -33.29 -6.74
N THR A 51 -11.97 -33.46 -7.31
CA THR A 51 -12.54 -32.51 -8.29
C THR A 51 -12.66 -31.12 -7.69
N PHE A 52 -13.05 -31.01 -6.42
CA PHE A 52 -13.12 -29.74 -5.70
C PHE A 52 -11.78 -29.00 -5.69
N ALA A 53 -10.68 -29.67 -5.35
CA ALA A 53 -9.36 -29.04 -5.30
C ALA A 53 -8.96 -28.49 -6.69
N LYS A 54 -9.22 -29.25 -7.76
CA LYS A 54 -8.91 -28.83 -9.13
C LYS A 54 -9.68 -27.56 -9.51
N THR A 55 -10.98 -27.53 -9.26
CA THR A 55 -11.82 -26.35 -9.54
C THR A 55 -11.42 -25.16 -8.70
N PHE A 56 -11.11 -25.36 -7.41
CA PHE A 56 -10.66 -24.29 -6.52
C PHE A 56 -9.35 -23.66 -7.00
N PHE A 57 -8.33 -24.47 -7.29
CA PHE A 57 -7.05 -23.97 -7.80
C PHE A 57 -7.18 -23.29 -9.16
N PHE A 58 -8.16 -23.70 -9.98
CA PHE A 58 -8.42 -23.06 -11.25
C PHE A 58 -9.17 -21.73 -11.09
N MET A 59 -10.20 -21.68 -10.25
CA MET A 59 -11.06 -20.50 -10.07
C MET A 59 -10.44 -19.42 -9.19
N PHE A 60 -9.64 -19.80 -8.20
CA PHE A 60 -9.11 -18.87 -7.21
C PHE A 60 -8.28 -17.72 -7.84
N PRO A 61 -7.31 -17.97 -8.74
CA PRO A 61 -6.56 -16.89 -9.38
C PRO A 61 -7.45 -15.97 -10.22
N VAL A 62 -8.48 -16.51 -10.87
CA VAL A 62 -9.43 -15.75 -11.69
C VAL A 62 -10.19 -14.75 -10.82
N LEU A 63 -10.75 -15.23 -9.71
CA LEU A 63 -11.50 -14.40 -8.77
C LEU A 63 -10.59 -13.39 -8.07
N ALA A 64 -9.42 -13.81 -7.60
CA ALA A 64 -8.49 -12.94 -6.90
C ALA A 64 -8.02 -11.77 -7.79
N CYS A 65 -7.60 -12.06 -9.03
CA CYS A 65 -7.18 -11.02 -9.97
C CYS A 65 -8.34 -10.14 -10.44
N GLY A 66 -9.53 -10.72 -10.66
CA GLY A 66 -10.74 -9.99 -11.02
C GLY A 66 -11.16 -9.00 -9.95
N VAL A 67 -11.32 -9.45 -8.71
CA VAL A 67 -11.73 -8.60 -7.57
C VAL A 67 -10.69 -7.52 -7.29
N THR A 68 -9.40 -7.87 -7.28
CA THR A 68 -8.33 -6.87 -7.05
C THR A 68 -8.32 -5.79 -8.13
N SER A 69 -8.52 -6.16 -9.40
CA SER A 69 -8.54 -5.19 -10.50
C SER A 69 -9.80 -4.33 -10.49
N MET A 70 -10.92 -4.90 -10.03
CA MET A 70 -12.16 -4.17 -9.79
C MET A 70 -11.98 -3.12 -8.69
N GLU A 71 -11.35 -3.48 -7.57
CA GLU A 71 -11.07 -2.56 -6.47
C GLU A 71 -10.13 -1.42 -6.91
N ILE A 72 -9.08 -1.74 -7.65
CA ILE A 72 -8.17 -0.71 -8.20
C ILE A 72 -8.92 0.22 -9.17
N ALA A 73 -9.83 -0.31 -9.98
CA ALA A 73 -10.63 0.51 -10.90
C ALA A 73 -11.61 1.40 -10.13
N SER A 74 -12.24 0.88 -9.07
CA SER A 74 -13.10 1.65 -8.16
C SER A 74 -12.33 2.82 -7.54
N GLN A 75 -11.18 2.53 -6.92
CA GLN A 75 -10.36 3.55 -6.29
C GLN A 75 -9.88 4.62 -7.29
N ARG A 76 -9.53 4.23 -8.51
CA ARG A 76 -9.14 5.16 -9.57
C ARG A 76 -10.29 6.04 -10.03
N PHE A 77 -11.50 5.49 -10.13
CA PHE A 77 -12.70 6.26 -10.46
C PHE A 77 -12.93 7.35 -9.41
N ASP A 78 -12.90 6.99 -8.12
CA ASP A 78 -13.05 7.93 -7.02
C ASP A 78 -11.96 9.00 -7.00
N GLN A 79 -10.69 8.62 -7.22
CA GLN A 79 -9.57 9.56 -7.32
C GLN A 79 -9.75 10.55 -8.46
N SER A 80 -10.24 10.08 -9.62
CA SER A 80 -10.44 10.94 -10.78
C SER A 80 -11.61 11.91 -10.64
N ARG A 81 -12.66 11.49 -9.93
CA ARG A 81 -13.91 12.25 -9.85
C ARG A 81 -13.86 13.34 -8.80
N TYR A 82 -13.23 13.05 -7.67
CA TYR A 82 -13.23 13.92 -6.50
C TYR A 82 -11.84 14.54 -6.23
N GLY A 83 -10.83 14.22 -7.04
CA GLY A 83 -9.53 14.91 -7.04
C GLY A 83 -8.69 14.70 -5.77
N TRP A 84 -8.97 13.63 -5.01
CA TRP A 84 -8.20 13.26 -3.82
C TRP A 84 -7.16 12.18 -4.13
N GLY A 85 -6.11 12.10 -3.30
CA GLY A 85 -4.99 11.17 -3.51
C GLY A 85 -4.03 11.63 -4.61
N GLU A 86 -3.65 10.72 -5.52
CA GLU A 86 -2.63 10.93 -6.56
C GLU A 86 -3.00 11.98 -7.63
N MET A 87 -4.28 12.30 -7.77
CA MET A 87 -4.79 13.33 -8.69
C MET A 87 -5.06 14.68 -8.03
N SER A 88 -4.72 14.84 -6.74
CA SER A 88 -4.79 16.15 -6.08
C SER A 88 -3.78 17.12 -6.67
N GLU A 89 -4.11 18.41 -6.65
CA GLU A 89 -3.21 19.46 -7.17
C GLU A 89 -1.86 19.47 -6.44
N GLU A 90 -1.88 19.13 -5.14
CA GLU A 90 -0.69 18.94 -4.32
C GLU A 90 0.14 17.73 -4.76
N ALA A 91 -0.48 16.59 -5.06
CA ALA A 91 0.22 15.41 -5.57
C ALA A 91 0.83 15.65 -6.96
N ILE A 92 0.14 16.41 -7.83
CA ILE A 92 0.67 16.80 -9.14
C ILE A 92 1.89 17.72 -8.99
N LYS A 93 1.82 18.70 -8.08
CA LYS A 93 2.96 19.58 -7.74
C LYS A 93 4.11 18.79 -7.14
N ALA A 94 3.84 17.83 -6.25
CA ALA A 94 4.85 16.96 -5.65
C ALA A 94 5.55 16.09 -6.71
N ARG A 95 4.79 15.52 -7.68
CA ARG A 95 5.34 14.77 -8.82
C ARG A 95 6.24 15.62 -9.69
N ALA A 96 5.83 16.84 -10.02
CA ALA A 96 6.65 17.77 -10.79
C ALA A 96 7.96 18.15 -10.06
N GLN A 97 7.94 18.21 -8.73
CA GLN A 97 9.16 18.40 -7.93
C GLN A 97 10.06 17.15 -7.90
N LEU A 98 9.47 15.95 -7.79
CA LEU A 98 10.17 14.67 -7.89
C LEU A 98 10.85 14.46 -9.25
N GLU A 99 10.23 14.93 -10.33
CA GLU A 99 10.79 14.89 -11.69
C GLU A 99 12.00 15.82 -11.87
N ARG A 100 12.15 16.83 -11.01
CA ARG A 100 13.31 17.71 -10.98
C ARG A 100 14.47 17.15 -10.14
N LYS A 101 14.22 16.16 -9.27
CA LYS A 101 15.27 15.53 -8.45
C LYS A 101 16.18 14.62 -9.28
N PRO A 102 17.47 14.46 -8.89
CA PRO A 102 18.37 13.47 -9.46
C PRO A 102 17.79 12.05 -9.40
N PHE A 103 18.16 11.20 -10.37
CA PHE A 103 17.64 9.83 -10.48
C PHE A 103 17.84 8.98 -9.21
N LYS A 104 18.99 9.16 -8.52
CA LYS A 104 19.29 8.42 -7.29
C LYS A 104 18.32 8.76 -6.16
N ASP A 105 18.06 10.05 -5.96
CA ASP A 105 17.15 10.52 -4.91
C ASP A 105 15.70 10.12 -5.23
N ARG A 106 15.32 10.18 -6.53
CA ARG A 106 14.01 9.70 -6.98
C ARG A 106 13.82 8.20 -6.74
N ALA A 107 14.86 7.40 -6.97
CA ALA A 107 14.79 5.97 -6.74
C ALA A 107 14.68 5.64 -5.24
N LEU A 108 15.38 6.38 -4.39
CA LEU A 108 15.27 6.25 -2.93
C LEU A 108 13.89 6.66 -2.42
N ASP A 109 13.38 7.81 -2.85
CA ASP A 109 12.01 8.28 -2.51
C ASP A 109 10.97 7.24 -2.96
N TRP A 110 11.08 6.71 -4.19
CA TRP A 110 10.16 5.69 -4.70
C TRP A 110 10.21 4.39 -3.88
N CYS A 111 11.40 3.98 -3.44
CA CYS A 111 11.58 2.84 -2.55
C CYS A 111 10.92 3.08 -1.19
N GLY A 112 11.00 4.30 -0.65
CA GLY A 112 10.31 4.70 0.57
C GLY A 112 8.79 4.63 0.43
N ASP A 113 8.24 5.19 -0.65
CA ASP A 113 6.80 5.22 -0.93
C ASP A 113 6.21 3.83 -1.17
N ASN A 114 6.97 2.96 -1.86
CA ASN A 114 6.53 1.60 -2.19
C ASN A 114 7.10 0.53 -1.26
N ARG A 115 7.57 0.92 -0.07
CA ARG A 115 8.21 0.03 0.91
C ARG A 115 7.47 -1.27 1.12
N TYR A 116 6.14 -1.24 1.35
CA TYR A 116 5.35 -2.45 1.59
C TYR A 116 5.26 -3.36 0.37
N LYS A 117 5.20 -2.79 -0.83
CA LYS A 117 5.21 -3.56 -2.09
C LYS A 117 6.57 -4.20 -2.32
N ILE A 118 7.66 -3.50 -1.99
CA ILE A 118 9.02 -4.04 -2.08
C ILE A 118 9.23 -5.17 -1.07
N ILE A 119 8.77 -5.03 0.17
CA ILE A 119 8.82 -6.14 1.16
C ILE A 119 8.05 -7.34 0.64
N ALA A 120 6.81 -7.12 0.20
CA ALA A 120 5.95 -8.19 -0.29
C ALA A 120 6.59 -8.89 -1.51
N GLY A 121 7.18 -8.12 -2.42
CA GLY A 121 7.91 -8.61 -3.57
C GLY A 121 9.18 -9.38 -3.19
N ALA A 122 10.00 -8.85 -2.28
CA ALA A 122 11.22 -9.51 -1.80
C ALA A 122 10.90 -10.79 -1.02
N TRP A 123 9.83 -10.79 -0.22
CA TRP A 123 9.34 -11.97 0.47
C TRP A 123 8.86 -13.03 -0.54
N ALA A 124 8.03 -12.65 -1.50
CA ALA A 124 7.57 -13.56 -2.55
C ALA A 124 8.74 -14.12 -3.37
N ALA A 125 9.72 -13.27 -3.70
CA ALA A 125 10.94 -13.65 -4.41
C ALA A 125 11.79 -14.63 -3.57
N SER A 126 11.95 -14.39 -2.26
CA SER A 126 12.69 -15.28 -1.37
C SER A 126 12.02 -16.65 -1.23
N MET A 127 10.68 -16.69 -1.17
CA MET A 127 9.94 -17.94 -1.15
C MET A 127 10.04 -18.69 -2.47
N ALA A 128 9.90 -17.98 -3.60
CA ALA A 128 10.02 -18.57 -4.92
C ALA A 128 11.45 -19.10 -5.18
N GLY A 129 12.47 -18.34 -4.79
CA GLY A 129 13.88 -18.73 -4.88
C GLY A 129 14.19 -19.94 -3.99
N SER A 130 13.70 -19.93 -2.73
CA SER A 130 13.85 -21.06 -1.82
C SER A 130 13.13 -22.31 -2.32
N PHE A 131 11.91 -22.16 -2.86
CA PHE A 131 11.17 -23.27 -3.44
C PHE A 131 11.90 -23.84 -4.66
N TRP A 132 12.39 -22.99 -5.56
CA TRP A 132 13.19 -23.41 -6.72
C TRP A 132 14.44 -24.17 -6.28
N TRP A 133 15.17 -23.66 -5.28
CA TRP A 133 16.37 -24.30 -4.73
C TRP A 133 16.06 -25.68 -4.11
N ILE A 134 15.05 -25.77 -3.24
CA ILE A 134 14.66 -27.03 -2.56
C ILE A 134 14.12 -28.08 -3.55
N ASN A 135 13.50 -27.64 -4.65
CA ASN A 135 12.96 -28.56 -5.66
C ASN A 135 14.03 -29.05 -6.66
N ARG A 136 15.20 -28.40 -6.72
CA ARG A 136 16.36 -28.84 -7.51
C ARG A 136 17.02 -30.07 -6.90
N ASP A 137 16.99 -30.23 -5.58
CA ASP A 137 17.58 -31.38 -4.91
C ASP A 137 16.70 -32.64 -4.99
N LYS A 138 17.20 -33.64 -5.74
CA LYS A 138 16.49 -34.89 -6.08
C LYS A 138 16.74 -36.02 -5.08
N TYR A 139 17.70 -35.87 -4.16
CA TYR A 139 18.19 -36.94 -3.29
C TYR A 139 17.52 -37.03 -1.91
N MET A 140 16.62 -36.10 -1.57
CA MET A 140 15.99 -36.06 -0.25
C MET A 140 14.56 -36.64 -0.23
N THR A 141 14.26 -37.48 0.76
CA THR A 141 12.92 -38.09 0.89
C THR A 141 11.84 -37.04 1.22
N LYS A 142 10.58 -37.30 0.84
CA LYS A 142 9.47 -36.35 1.02
C LYS A 142 9.24 -35.96 2.48
N ALA A 143 9.47 -36.88 3.43
CA ALA A 143 9.36 -36.61 4.86
C ALA A 143 10.42 -35.61 5.32
N GLN A 144 11.67 -35.76 4.86
CA GLN A 144 12.77 -34.83 5.18
C GLN A 144 12.51 -33.42 4.63
N LYS A 145 11.91 -33.31 3.43
CA LYS A 145 11.54 -32.00 2.85
C LYS A 145 10.54 -31.23 3.71
N ILE A 146 9.60 -31.93 4.35
CA ILE A 146 8.59 -31.31 5.23
C ILE A 146 9.23 -30.78 6.51
N VAL A 147 10.15 -31.53 7.11
CA VAL A 147 10.86 -31.10 8.33
C VAL A 147 11.71 -29.87 8.05
N GLN A 148 12.46 -29.88 6.95
CA GLN A 148 13.24 -28.71 6.52
C GLN A 148 12.34 -27.52 6.20
N ALA A 149 11.21 -27.73 5.52
CA ALA A 149 10.27 -26.66 5.21
C ALA A 149 9.77 -25.94 6.48
N ARG A 150 9.57 -26.66 7.58
CA ARG A 150 9.20 -26.04 8.87
C ARG A 150 10.31 -25.17 9.43
N MET A 151 11.56 -25.62 9.38
CA MET A 151 12.71 -24.81 9.81
C MET A 151 12.90 -23.56 8.93
N TYR A 152 12.77 -23.69 7.61
CA TYR A 152 12.83 -22.56 6.70
C TYR A 152 11.66 -21.58 6.92
N ALA A 153 10.45 -22.08 7.18
CA ALA A 153 9.29 -21.24 7.47
C ALA A 153 9.52 -20.41 8.75
N GLN A 154 10.03 -21.04 9.81
CA GLN A 154 10.38 -20.34 11.04
C GLN A 154 11.51 -19.32 10.85
N GLY A 155 12.54 -19.63 10.06
CA GLY A 155 13.57 -18.66 9.71
C GLY A 155 13.01 -17.48 8.90
N LEU A 156 12.13 -17.77 7.94
CA LEU A 156 11.50 -16.76 7.09
C LEU A 156 10.62 -15.80 7.90
N THR A 157 9.86 -16.29 8.89
CA THR A 157 9.05 -15.41 9.73
C THR A 157 9.90 -14.46 10.56
N VAL A 158 11.02 -14.93 11.12
CA VAL A 158 11.95 -14.07 11.87
C VAL A 158 12.56 -13.01 10.96
N VAL A 159 13.03 -13.39 9.77
CA VAL A 159 13.56 -12.44 8.78
C VAL A 159 12.49 -11.41 8.38
N LEU A 160 11.25 -11.84 8.17
CA LEU A 160 10.14 -10.94 7.83
C LEU A 160 9.82 -9.95 8.96
N LEU A 161 9.82 -10.42 10.21
CA LEU A 161 9.61 -9.57 11.38
C LEU A 161 10.74 -8.55 11.52
N LEU A 162 12.00 -8.97 11.35
CA LEU A 162 13.15 -8.08 11.40
C LEU A 162 13.14 -7.06 10.25
N ALA A 163 12.77 -7.47 9.03
CA ALA A 163 12.61 -6.56 7.90
C ALA A 163 11.49 -5.52 8.16
N SER A 164 10.36 -5.97 8.71
CA SER A 164 9.24 -5.09 9.09
C SER A 164 9.64 -4.10 10.18
N MET A 165 10.36 -4.57 11.20
CA MET A 165 10.85 -3.73 12.31
C MET A 165 11.93 -2.75 11.85
N ALA A 166 12.95 -3.19 11.13
CA ALA A 166 14.02 -2.33 10.63
C ALA A 166 13.46 -1.19 9.77
N MET A 167 12.50 -1.49 8.89
CA MET A 167 11.90 -0.47 8.05
C MET A 167 10.90 0.41 8.80
N THR A 168 10.17 -0.11 9.77
CA THR A 168 9.33 0.75 10.65
C THR A 168 10.20 1.71 11.47
N GLY A 169 11.36 1.25 11.98
CA GLY A 169 12.30 2.09 12.71
C GLY A 169 12.92 3.21 11.85
N MET A 170 13.27 2.91 10.59
CA MET A 170 13.72 3.92 9.63
C MET A 170 12.59 4.90 9.26
N SER A 171 11.39 4.37 9.01
CA SER A 171 10.21 5.17 8.63
C SER A 171 9.70 6.06 9.75
N ALA A 172 9.76 5.62 11.00
CA ALA A 172 9.30 6.38 12.15
C ALA A 172 10.12 7.66 12.34
N GLY A 173 11.42 7.63 12.01
CA GLY A 173 12.28 8.81 12.03
C GLY A 173 11.91 9.85 10.96
N GLU A 174 11.61 9.40 9.74
CA GLU A 174 11.22 10.27 8.63
C GLU A 174 9.78 10.79 8.79
N GLN A 175 8.84 9.92 9.16
CA GLN A 175 7.45 10.31 9.43
C GLN A 175 7.38 11.36 10.55
N ARG A 176 8.13 11.16 11.65
CA ARG A 176 8.17 12.14 12.75
C ARG A 176 8.80 13.48 12.35
N LYS A 177 9.72 13.48 11.38
CA LYS A 177 10.29 14.72 10.82
C LYS A 177 9.30 15.41 9.90
N GLU A 178 8.60 14.66 9.07
CA GLU A 178 7.59 15.19 8.16
C GLU A 178 6.37 15.74 8.91
N GLU A 179 5.87 15.01 9.93
CA GLU A 179 4.82 15.46 10.84
C GLU A 179 5.20 16.78 11.50
N ARG A 180 6.41 16.88 12.06
CA ARG A 180 6.92 18.12 12.65
C ARG A 180 6.97 19.27 11.62
N ARG A 181 7.43 18.97 10.40
CA ARG A 181 7.53 19.97 9.33
C ARG A 181 6.14 20.47 8.87
N GLN A 182 5.15 19.58 8.84
CA GLN A 182 3.76 19.93 8.54
C GLN A 182 3.13 20.75 9.67
N GLU A 183 3.33 20.35 10.93
CA GLU A 183 2.90 21.14 12.09
C GLU A 183 3.49 22.55 12.04
N ASP A 184 4.81 22.68 11.84
CA ASP A 184 5.50 23.96 11.74
C ASP A 184 4.95 24.83 10.59
N ALA A 185 4.65 24.24 9.44
CA ALA A 185 4.07 24.94 8.29
C ALA A 185 2.64 25.45 8.57
N VAL A 186 1.82 24.64 9.23
CA VAL A 186 0.45 25.01 9.63
C VAL A 186 0.47 26.16 10.64
N TRP A 187 1.38 26.10 11.63
CA TRP A 187 1.54 27.21 12.60
C TRP A 187 1.98 28.50 11.93
N GLN A 188 2.91 28.44 10.96
CA GLN A 188 3.32 29.62 10.21
C GLN A 188 2.18 30.22 9.38
N ASP A 189 1.30 29.39 8.82
CA ASP A 189 0.15 29.85 8.06
C ASP A 189 -0.88 30.55 8.97
N ILE A 190 -1.18 29.95 10.13
CA ILE A 190 -2.06 30.54 11.15
C ILE A 190 -1.52 31.90 11.64
N ILE A 191 -0.21 32.00 11.88
CA ILE A 191 0.42 33.26 12.30
C ILE A 191 0.26 34.33 11.21
N LYS A 192 0.53 34.00 9.94
CA LYS A 192 0.37 34.94 8.82
C LYS A 192 -1.06 35.42 8.64
N ASP A 193 -2.02 34.51 8.79
CA ASP A 193 -3.46 34.84 8.72
C ASP A 193 -3.86 35.79 9.86
N GLU A 194 -3.33 35.58 11.06
CA GLU A 194 -3.60 36.43 12.22
C GLU A 194 -2.92 37.81 12.08
N GLU A 195 -1.69 37.86 11.59
CA GLU A 195 -0.99 39.11 11.26
C GLU A 195 -1.73 39.92 10.18
N ALA A 196 -2.30 39.25 9.17
CA ALA A 196 -3.10 39.89 8.13
C ALA A 196 -4.40 40.48 8.69
N LYS A 197 -5.08 39.78 9.61
CA LYS A 197 -6.25 40.31 10.32
C LYS A 197 -5.90 41.52 11.18
N LEU A 198 -4.81 41.46 11.94
CA LEU A 198 -4.35 42.57 12.78
C LEU A 198 -3.95 43.81 11.97
N ARG A 199 -3.29 43.61 10.82
CA ARG A 199 -2.99 44.69 9.84
C ARG A 199 -4.26 45.31 9.27
N SER A 200 -5.29 44.52 8.98
CA SER A 200 -6.59 45.02 8.52
C SER A 200 -7.35 45.84 9.59
N GLN A 201 -7.06 45.58 10.87
CA GLN A 201 -7.61 46.30 12.03
C GLN A 201 -6.79 47.56 12.41
N GLY A 202 -5.72 47.87 11.67
CA GLY A 202 -4.91 49.07 11.87
C GLY A 202 -3.92 49.00 13.06
N VAL A 203 -3.61 47.81 13.56
CA VAL A 203 -2.62 47.60 14.63
C VAL A 203 -1.20 47.80 14.06
N THR A 204 -0.37 48.61 14.73
CA THR A 204 1.01 48.92 14.28
C THR A 204 1.98 47.79 14.66
N GLU A 205 3.01 47.51 13.84
CA GLU A 205 3.94 46.37 14.04
C GLU A 205 4.60 46.32 15.44
N GLU A 206 4.83 47.46 16.09
CA GLU A 206 5.32 47.52 17.47
C GLU A 206 4.35 46.91 18.50
N GLN A 207 3.04 47.04 18.30
CA GLN A 207 2.02 46.48 19.20
C GLN A 207 1.83 44.97 18.99
N MET A 208 2.14 44.47 17.79
CA MET A 208 2.07 43.03 17.44
C MET A 208 3.15 42.22 18.18
N HIS A 209 4.36 42.77 18.34
CA HIS A 209 5.45 42.10 19.05
C HIS A 209 5.36 42.22 20.58
N SER A 210 4.57 43.15 21.12
CA SER A 210 4.40 43.36 22.57
C SER A 210 3.22 42.60 23.19
N ALA A 211 2.38 41.93 22.40
CA ALA A 211 1.22 41.20 22.90
C ALA A 211 1.64 39.92 23.65
N PRO A 212 1.10 39.65 24.85
CA PRO A 212 1.50 38.47 25.63
C PRO A 212 1.13 37.20 24.87
N ALA A 213 2.11 36.32 24.65
CA ALA A 213 1.93 35.05 23.97
C ALA A 213 0.77 34.25 24.60
N HIS A 214 -0.39 34.23 23.94
CA HIS A 214 -1.51 33.43 24.38
C HIS A 214 -1.14 31.95 24.16
N LYS A 215 -0.84 31.23 25.24
CA LYS A 215 -0.58 29.79 25.19
C LYS A 215 -1.78 29.10 24.55
N PRO A 216 -1.59 28.25 23.52
CA PRO A 216 -2.69 27.50 22.96
C PRO A 216 -3.21 26.53 24.03
N HIS A 217 -4.53 26.51 24.24
CA HIS A 217 -5.17 25.52 25.07
C HIS A 217 -5.00 24.15 24.40
N VAL A 218 -4.00 23.39 24.86
CA VAL A 218 -3.85 21.97 24.54
C VAL A 218 -5.08 21.27 25.08
N HIS A 219 -6.02 20.92 24.21
CA HIS A 219 -7.14 20.05 24.57
C HIS A 219 -6.54 18.66 24.80
N LYS A 220 -6.16 18.35 26.04
CA LYS A 220 -5.81 16.98 26.45
C LYS A 220 -7.03 16.11 26.17
N SER A 221 -6.94 15.28 25.13
CA SER A 221 -7.87 14.17 24.96
C SER A 221 -7.67 13.23 26.16
N HIS A 222 -8.64 13.24 27.08
CA HIS A 222 -8.70 12.26 28.16
C HIS A 222 -8.81 10.86 27.55
N HIS A 223 -7.69 10.14 27.53
CA HIS A 223 -7.69 8.70 27.34
C HIS A 223 -8.26 8.11 28.65
N LYS A 224 -9.52 7.68 28.63
CA LYS A 224 -10.07 6.84 29.70
C LYS A 224 -9.36 5.49 29.63
N GLU A 225 -8.55 5.18 30.64
CA GLU A 225 -8.09 3.83 30.90
C GLU A 225 -9.30 2.90 31.13
N PRO A 226 -9.29 1.67 30.61
CA PRO A 226 -10.26 0.65 30.98
C PRO A 226 -9.89 0.09 32.36
N THR A 227 -10.77 0.31 33.33
CA THR A 227 -10.72 -0.36 34.63
C THR A 227 -11.07 -1.85 34.45
N SER A 228 -10.18 -2.70 34.96
CA SER A 228 -10.29 -4.08 35.47
C SER A 228 -11.38 -5.00 34.93
#